data_AF-A0A965MV42-F1
#
_entry.id   AF-A0A965MV42-F1
#
_cell.length_a   1.000
_cell.length_b   1.000
_cell.length_c   1.000
_cell.angle_alpha   90.00
_cell.angle_beta   90.00
_cell.angle_gamma   90.00
#
_symmetry.space_group_name_H-M   'P 1'
#
loop_
_entity.id
_entity.type
_entity.pdbx_description
1 polymer ?
#
loop_
_entity_poly.entity_id
_entity_poly.type
_entity_poly.pdbx_seq_one_letter_code
_entity_poly.pdbx_strand_id
1 'polypeptide(L)'
;MDYYPPPPPYYGPPKQDNTMIIVLAVLFCLSISIAVYFLLSQSTTNTTSTVTLSNAEIAEKQKAAQIAQEQAAANLQKYIPPPPDMNWSGKLISNNGRCGPNEGDKSCTGMKCCNLYGVCGGFKGNKDYYCYETAGFHGLYDGREP
;
A
#
# COMPACT_ATOMS: atom_id res chain seq x y z
N MET A 1 98.44 -36.82 8.00
CA MET A 1 97.10 -37.39 7.73
C MET A 1 96.23 -36.97 8.90
N ASP A 2 95.71 -35.74 8.84
CA ASP A 2 94.96 -35.15 9.94
C ASP A 2 93.55 -35.72 9.98
N TYR A 3 93.23 -36.38 11.09
CA TYR A 3 91.95 -37.02 11.34
C TYR A 3 90.93 -35.97 11.77
N TYR A 4 90.06 -35.56 10.86
CA TYR A 4 88.92 -34.72 11.20
C TYR A 4 87.78 -35.59 11.74
N PRO A 5 87.30 -35.35 12.98
CA PRO A 5 86.15 -36.06 13.50
C PRO A 5 84.89 -35.65 12.72
N PRO A 6 83.93 -36.58 12.54
CA PRO A 6 82.69 -36.27 11.85
C PRO A 6 81.88 -35.21 12.61
N PRO A 7 81.14 -34.34 11.91
CA PRO A 7 80.31 -33.34 12.55
C PRO A 7 79.20 -34.00 13.39
N PRO A 8 78.79 -33.38 14.50
CA PRO A 8 77.72 -33.90 15.34
C PRO A 8 76.39 -33.92 14.57
N PRO A 9 75.48 -34.87 14.89
CA PRO A 9 74.18 -34.95 14.25
C PRO A 9 73.35 -33.68 14.51
N TYR A 10 72.77 -33.14 13.45
CA TYR A 10 71.89 -31.98 13.52
C TYR A 10 70.53 -32.39 14.08
N TYR A 11 70.23 -31.95 15.30
CA TYR A 11 68.89 -32.07 15.88
C TYR A 11 68.05 -30.89 15.37
N GLY A 12 67.14 -31.19 14.43
CA GLY A 12 66.12 -30.23 14.00
C GLY A 12 65.19 -29.83 15.17
N PRO A 13 64.55 -28.66 15.08
CA PRO A 13 63.66 -28.20 16.15
C PRO A 13 62.53 -29.22 16.40
N PRO A 14 62.09 -29.38 17.66
CA PRO A 14 61.01 -30.29 17.99
C PRO A 14 59.75 -29.92 17.20
N LYS A 15 59.10 -30.92 16.58
CA LYS A 15 57.78 -30.72 15.97
C LYS A 15 56.83 -30.20 17.04
N GLN A 16 56.34 -28.98 16.86
CA GLN A 16 55.39 -28.36 17.77
C GLN A 16 54.04 -29.08 17.60
N ASP A 17 53.71 -29.95 18.55
CA ASP A 17 52.42 -30.64 18.59
C ASP A 17 51.32 -29.64 18.97
N ASN A 18 50.83 -28.94 17.96
CA ASN A 18 49.73 -27.98 18.08
C ASN A 18 48.39 -28.63 18.41
N THR A 19 48.35 -29.96 18.53
CA THR A 19 47.16 -30.75 18.84
C THR A 19 46.50 -30.29 20.15
N MET A 20 47.29 -30.00 21.18
CA MET A 20 46.74 -29.49 22.45
C MET A 20 46.19 -28.07 22.32
N ILE A 21 46.84 -27.20 21.55
CA ILE A 21 46.40 -25.82 21.29
C ILE A 21 45.08 -25.83 20.49
N ILE A 22 44.97 -26.71 19.49
CA ILE A 22 43.77 -26.88 18.67
C ILE A 22 42.60 -27.38 19.53
N VAL A 23 42.83 -28.37 20.41
CA VAL A 23 41.78 -28.88 21.31
C VAL A 23 41.29 -27.79 22.27
N LEU A 24 42.19 -26.99 22.83
CA LEU A 24 41.82 -25.87 23.70
C LEU A 24 41.04 -24.78 22.96
N ALA A 25 41.42 -24.46 21.72
CA ALA A 25 40.70 -23.48 20.90
C ALA A 25 39.27 -23.94 20.56
N VAL A 26 39.08 -25.22 20.25
CA VAL A 26 37.75 -25.78 19.95
C VAL A 26 36.86 -25.77 21.20
N LEU A 27 37.38 -26.15 22.36
CA LEU A 27 36.63 -26.12 23.62
C LEU A 27 36.22 -24.69 24.00
N PHE A 28 37.10 -23.71 23.77
CA PHE A 28 36.80 -22.30 24.01
C PHE A 28 35.74 -21.74 23.06
N CYS A 29 35.78 -22.10 21.77
CA CYS A 29 34.74 -21.71 20.82
C CYS A 29 33.37 -22.32 21.16
N LEU A 30 33.33 -23.58 21.61
CA LEU A 30 32.10 -24.25 22.02
C LEU A 30 31.51 -23.62 23.28
N SER A 31 32.32 -23.26 24.27
CA SER A 31 31.84 -22.63 25.50
C SER A 31 31.27 -21.23 25.24
N ILE A 32 31.90 -20.43 24.37
CA ILE A 32 31.36 -19.13 23.93
C ILE A 32 30.03 -19.29 23.21
N SER A 33 29.93 -20.26 22.30
CA SER A 33 28.70 -20.52 21.54
C SER A 33 27.54 -20.90 22.46
N ILE A 34 27.80 -21.73 23.48
CA ILE A 34 26.82 -22.11 24.50
C ILE A 34 26.41 -20.90 25.34
N ALA A 35 27.37 -20.07 25.78
CA ALA A 35 27.08 -18.87 26.57
C ALA A 35 26.22 -17.86 25.79
N VAL A 36 26.51 -17.64 24.51
CA VAL A 36 25.72 -16.78 23.61
C VAL A 36 24.31 -17.34 23.43
N TYR A 37 24.16 -18.65 23.23
CA TYR A 37 22.85 -19.31 23.14
C TYR A 37 22.03 -19.12 24.43
N PHE A 38 22.64 -19.24 25.61
CA PHE A 38 21.97 -19.00 26.89
C PHE A 38 21.60 -17.52 27.09
N LEU A 39 22.44 -16.58 26.68
CA LEU A 39 22.14 -15.14 26.73
C LEU A 39 20.99 -14.76 25.77
N LEU A 40 20.97 -15.35 24.58
CA LEU A 40 19.86 -15.19 23.62
C LEU A 40 18.57 -15.81 24.15
N SER A 41 18.64 -16.99 24.79
CA SER A 41 17.48 -17.67 25.38
C SER A 41 16.87 -16.92 26.57
N GLN A 42 17.68 -16.19 27.35
CA GLN A 42 17.17 -15.32 28.43
C GLN A 42 16.49 -14.04 27.90
N SER A 43 16.80 -13.63 26.67
CA SER A 43 16.22 -12.41 26.08
C SER A 43 14.75 -12.58 25.67
N THR A 44 14.26 -13.82 25.54
CA THR A 44 12.88 -14.12 25.13
C THR A 44 11.84 -14.20 26.25
N THR A 45 12.22 -14.08 27.53
CA THR A 45 11.27 -14.24 28.65
C THR A 45 10.94 -12.98 29.43
N ASN A 46 11.53 -11.83 29.08
CA ASN A 46 11.35 -10.58 29.84
C ASN A 46 10.68 -9.48 29.02
N THR A 47 9.52 -9.76 28.44
CA THR A 47 8.47 -8.73 28.24
C THR A 47 7.10 -9.41 28.28
N THR A 48 6.72 -9.92 29.45
CA THR A 48 5.31 -10.09 29.79
C THR A 48 5.12 -9.49 31.17
N SER A 49 5.33 -8.18 31.26
CA SER A 49 4.81 -7.40 32.36
C SER A 49 3.29 -7.55 32.34
N THR A 50 2.78 -8.42 33.22
CA THR A 50 1.56 -8.22 34.00
C THR A 50 0.56 -7.24 33.40
N VAL A 51 -0.20 -7.71 32.43
CA VAL A 51 -1.53 -7.19 32.14
C VAL A 51 -2.50 -8.32 32.46
N THR A 52 -2.62 -8.62 33.76
CA THR A 52 -3.84 -9.21 34.30
C THR A 52 -4.86 -8.06 34.43
N LEU A 53 -5.16 -7.39 33.30
CA LEU A 53 -6.43 -6.68 33.19
C LEU A 53 -7.47 -7.79 33.28
N SER A 54 -8.38 -7.65 34.24
CA SER A 54 -9.51 -8.53 34.31
C SER A 54 -10.19 -8.57 32.94
N ASN A 55 -10.66 -9.73 32.50
CA ASN A 55 -11.30 -9.88 31.18
C ASN A 55 -12.45 -8.87 30.95
N ALA A 56 -12.98 -8.25 32.02
CA ALA A 56 -13.94 -7.15 31.99
C ALA A 56 -13.36 -5.81 31.49
N GLU A 57 -12.14 -5.42 31.89
CA GLU A 57 -11.52 -4.15 31.48
C GLU A 57 -11.06 -4.18 30.02
N ILE A 58 -10.69 -5.37 29.51
CA ILE A 58 -10.37 -5.59 28.10
C ILE A 58 -11.65 -5.51 27.25
N ALA A 59 -12.76 -6.07 27.74
CA ALA A 59 -14.06 -6.02 27.05
C ALA A 59 -14.60 -4.59 26.91
N GLU A 60 -14.41 -3.73 27.91
CA GLU A 60 -14.87 -2.33 27.86
C GLU A 60 -14.09 -1.49 26.84
N LYS A 61 -12.75 -1.63 26.81
CA LYS A 61 -11.91 -0.94 25.83
C LYS A 61 -12.15 -1.42 24.40
N GLN A 62 -12.41 -2.70 24.21
CA GLN A 62 -12.75 -3.26 22.89
C GLN A 62 -14.12 -2.80 22.40
N LYS A 63 -15.11 -2.66 23.29
CA LYS A 63 -16.44 -2.13 22.95
C LYS A 63 -16.38 -0.68 22.50
N ALA A 64 -15.56 0.16 23.16
CA ALA A 64 -15.33 1.53 22.74
C ALA A 64 -14.65 1.63 21.36
N ALA A 65 -13.68 0.74 21.09
CA ALA A 65 -13.00 0.67 19.79
C ALA A 65 -13.93 0.18 18.66
N GLN A 66 -14.82 -0.78 18.94
CA GLN A 66 -15.83 -1.24 17.97
C GLN A 66 -16.84 -0.16 17.63
N ILE A 67 -17.34 0.58 18.62
CA ILE A 67 -18.26 1.71 18.39
C ILE A 67 -17.58 2.79 17.54
N ALA A 68 -16.30 3.08 17.79
CA ALA A 68 -15.54 4.04 16.99
C ALA A 68 -15.32 3.57 15.54
N GLN A 69 -15.08 2.27 15.32
CA GLN A 69 -14.96 1.69 13.97
C GLN A 69 -16.30 1.66 13.22
N GLU A 70 -17.39 1.33 13.90
CA GLU A 70 -18.73 1.34 13.31
C GLU A 70 -19.18 2.76 12.97
N GLN A 71 -18.87 3.75 13.81
CA GLN A 71 -19.12 5.16 13.50
C GLN A 71 -18.23 5.69 12.37
N ALA A 72 -16.98 5.23 12.25
CA ALA A 72 -16.12 5.56 11.12
C ALA A 72 -16.62 4.94 9.80
N ALA A 73 -17.12 3.70 9.84
CA ALA A 73 -17.74 3.05 8.69
C ALA A 73 -19.07 3.72 8.29
N ALA A 74 -19.89 4.13 9.26
CA ALA A 74 -21.11 4.91 9.03
C ALA A 74 -20.81 6.32 8.47
N ASN A 75 -19.68 6.92 8.85
CA ASN A 75 -19.24 8.21 8.30
C ASN A 75 -18.73 8.07 6.86
N LEU A 76 -18.09 6.95 6.50
CA LEU A 76 -17.78 6.63 5.11
C LEU A 76 -19.04 6.41 4.26
N GLN A 77 -20.10 5.86 4.84
CA GLN A 77 -21.41 5.77 4.20
C GLN A 77 -22.05 7.14 3.93
N LYS A 78 -21.63 8.19 4.66
CA LYS A 78 -22.11 9.57 4.50
C LYS A 78 -21.46 10.31 3.34
N TYR A 79 -20.33 9.83 2.81
CA TYR A 79 -19.70 10.40 1.62
C TYR A 79 -19.89 9.46 0.43
N ILE A 80 -21.13 9.34 -0.03
CA ILE A 80 -21.38 9.01 -1.42
C ILE A 80 -21.07 10.32 -2.17
N PRO A 81 -20.05 10.37 -3.05
CA PRO A 81 -19.87 11.55 -3.89
C PRO A 81 -21.22 11.81 -4.57
N PRO A 82 -21.68 13.07 -4.63
CA PRO A 82 -22.94 13.39 -5.27
C PRO A 82 -22.96 12.69 -6.64
N PRO A 83 -24.07 11.99 -6.97
CA PRO A 83 -24.15 11.29 -8.24
C PRO A 83 -23.69 12.27 -9.32
N PRO A 84 -22.78 11.85 -10.22
CA PRO A 84 -22.26 12.77 -11.21
C PRO A 84 -23.46 13.41 -11.91
N ASP A 85 -23.49 14.74 -11.99
CA ASP A 85 -24.67 15.44 -12.50
C ASP A 85 -25.05 14.80 -13.84
N MET A 86 -26.21 14.14 -13.90
CA MET A 86 -26.68 13.48 -15.11
C MET A 86 -27.77 14.32 -15.74
N ASN A 87 -27.87 14.31 -17.07
CA ASN A 87 -29.01 14.87 -17.76
C ASN A 87 -30.23 13.94 -17.66
N TRP A 88 -31.33 14.40 -18.27
CA TRP A 88 -32.61 13.71 -18.33
C TRP A 88 -32.57 12.32 -18.96
N SER A 89 -31.61 12.03 -19.84
CA SER A 89 -31.46 10.74 -20.51
C SER A 89 -30.42 9.83 -19.84
N GLY A 90 -29.94 10.20 -18.64
CA GLY A 90 -28.97 9.42 -17.87
C GLY A 90 -27.53 9.52 -18.39
N LYS A 91 -27.19 10.60 -19.12
CA LYS A 91 -25.82 10.90 -19.57
C LYS A 91 -25.12 11.81 -18.57
N LEU A 92 -23.83 11.60 -18.39
CA LEU A 92 -22.99 12.41 -17.52
C LEU A 92 -22.86 13.83 -18.08
N ILE A 93 -23.04 14.85 -17.25
CA ILE A 93 -22.84 16.23 -17.66
C ILE A 93 -21.35 16.50 -17.89
N SER A 94 -21.08 17.10 -19.05
CA SER A 94 -19.78 17.54 -19.50
C SER A 94 -19.28 18.74 -18.70
N ASN A 95 -18.01 18.69 -18.32
CA ASN A 95 -17.29 19.77 -17.65
C ASN A 95 -16.41 20.61 -18.61
N ASN A 96 -16.26 20.19 -19.87
CA ASN A 96 -15.42 20.86 -20.88
C ASN A 96 -16.23 21.45 -22.05
N GLY A 97 -17.57 21.40 -21.98
CA GLY A 97 -18.46 21.90 -23.02
C GLY A 97 -18.50 21.04 -24.29
N ARG A 98 -17.98 19.80 -24.22
CA ARG A 98 -18.04 18.81 -25.30
C ARG A 98 -19.05 17.71 -24.98
N CYS A 99 -19.72 17.17 -25.98
CA CYS A 99 -20.82 16.22 -25.77
C CYS A 99 -20.89 15.16 -26.87
N GLY A 100 -21.70 14.13 -26.64
CA GLY A 100 -21.95 13.06 -27.60
C GLY A 100 -21.04 11.84 -27.45
N PRO A 101 -21.18 10.85 -28.34
CA PRO A 101 -20.49 9.56 -28.25
C PRO A 101 -18.96 9.68 -28.22
N ASN A 102 -18.41 10.62 -28.98
CA ASN A 102 -16.97 10.84 -29.08
C ASN A 102 -16.35 11.43 -27.80
N GLU A 103 -17.17 11.87 -26.85
CA GLU A 103 -16.75 12.55 -25.62
C GLU A 103 -17.07 11.70 -24.37
N GLY A 104 -17.23 10.38 -24.55
CA GLY A 104 -17.58 9.45 -23.48
C GLY A 104 -19.05 9.53 -23.09
N ASP A 105 -19.92 9.70 -24.08
CA ASP A 105 -21.37 9.82 -23.91
C ASP A 105 -21.81 10.96 -22.97
N LYS A 106 -21.05 12.05 -22.93
CA LYS A 106 -21.36 13.20 -22.08
C LYS A 106 -22.43 14.08 -22.67
N SER A 107 -23.28 14.65 -21.82
CA SER A 107 -24.30 15.64 -22.17
C SER A 107 -23.88 17.05 -21.80
N CYS A 108 -24.56 18.03 -22.38
CA CYS A 108 -24.39 19.41 -22.00
C CYS A 108 -25.01 19.71 -20.63
N THR A 109 -24.56 20.79 -19.99
CA THR A 109 -25.18 21.29 -18.75
C THR A 109 -26.31 22.27 -19.07
N GLY A 110 -27.31 22.36 -18.19
CA GLY A 110 -28.40 23.33 -18.28
C GLY A 110 -29.33 23.08 -19.47
N MET A 111 -29.85 24.14 -20.11
CA MET A 111 -30.71 24.00 -21.30
C MET A 111 -29.92 24.03 -22.61
N LYS A 112 -28.63 23.72 -22.60
CA LYS A 112 -27.81 23.74 -23.83
C LYS A 112 -28.04 22.49 -24.66
N CYS A 113 -27.99 22.65 -25.98
CA CYS A 113 -28.07 21.56 -26.94
C CYS A 113 -26.69 21.02 -27.28
N CYS A 114 -26.64 19.73 -27.58
CA CYS A 114 -25.45 19.10 -28.13
C CYS A 114 -25.54 19.11 -29.66
N ASN A 115 -24.62 19.81 -30.33
CA ASN A 115 -24.62 19.83 -31.79
C ASN A 115 -23.94 18.58 -32.39
N LEU A 116 -24.09 18.40 -33.71
CA LEU A 116 -23.48 17.30 -34.47
C LEU A 116 -21.94 17.25 -34.37
N TYR A 117 -21.30 18.37 -34.03
CA TYR A 117 -19.84 18.48 -33.86
C TYR A 117 -19.38 18.12 -32.43
N GLY A 118 -20.30 17.70 -31.56
CA GLY A 118 -20.02 17.34 -30.18
C GLY A 118 -19.68 18.55 -29.31
N VAL A 119 -20.31 19.69 -29.56
CA VAL A 119 -20.13 20.94 -28.80
C VAL A 119 -21.45 21.36 -28.17
N CYS A 120 -21.35 21.83 -26.92
CA CYS A 120 -22.46 22.38 -26.16
C CYS A 120 -22.69 23.85 -26.44
N GLY A 121 -23.92 24.21 -26.80
CA GLY A 121 -24.30 25.59 -27.05
C GLY A 121 -25.78 25.73 -27.39
N GLY A 122 -26.16 26.93 -27.84
CA GLY A 122 -27.57 27.27 -28.02
C GLY A 122 -28.37 27.14 -26.72
N PHE A 123 -29.68 27.33 -26.83
CA PHE A 123 -30.60 27.06 -25.72
C PHE A 123 -31.85 26.36 -26.24
N LYS A 124 -32.14 25.20 -25.65
CA LYS A 124 -33.32 24.41 -25.89
C LYS A 124 -34.57 25.27 -25.63
N GLY A 125 -35.52 25.21 -26.56
CA GLY A 125 -36.71 26.08 -26.59
C GLY A 125 -36.57 27.28 -27.54
N ASN A 126 -35.34 27.72 -27.85
CA ASN A 126 -35.13 28.77 -28.86
C ASN A 126 -35.02 28.13 -30.24
N LYS A 127 -35.78 28.62 -31.23
CA LYS A 127 -35.62 28.28 -32.66
C LYS A 127 -34.31 28.85 -33.23
N ASP A 128 -33.18 28.52 -32.63
CA ASP A 128 -31.86 28.91 -33.09
C ASP A 128 -31.24 27.81 -33.98
N TYR A 129 -30.35 28.22 -34.88
CA TYR A 129 -29.61 27.32 -35.77
C TYR A 129 -28.85 26.22 -35.00
N TYR A 130 -28.47 26.52 -33.76
CA TYR A 130 -27.68 25.63 -32.92
C TYR A 130 -28.48 24.41 -32.46
N CYS A 131 -29.70 24.60 -31.95
CA CYS A 131 -30.55 23.54 -31.43
C CYS A 131 -31.49 22.93 -32.48
N TYR A 132 -31.61 23.53 -33.68
CA TYR A 132 -32.55 23.07 -34.72
C TYR A 132 -31.85 22.53 -35.96
N GLU A 133 -30.94 23.30 -36.55
CA GLU A 133 -30.30 22.91 -37.81
C GLU A 133 -29.03 22.07 -37.58
N THR A 134 -28.32 22.33 -36.49
CA THR A 134 -27.11 21.59 -36.12
C THR A 134 -27.31 20.65 -34.93
N ALA A 135 -28.57 20.45 -34.52
CA ALA A 135 -28.94 19.56 -33.43
C ALA A 135 -28.35 18.16 -33.67
N GLY A 136 -27.47 17.72 -32.78
CA GLY A 136 -26.89 16.39 -32.82
C GLY A 136 -27.72 15.39 -32.04
N PHE A 137 -27.65 14.13 -32.44
CA PHE A 137 -27.93 12.98 -31.56
C PHE A 137 -29.32 12.96 -30.88
N HIS A 138 -30.37 13.31 -31.61
CA HIS A 138 -31.78 13.21 -31.17
C HIS A 138 -32.06 13.83 -29.78
N GLY A 139 -31.28 14.84 -29.38
CA GLY A 139 -31.40 15.53 -28.09
C GLY A 139 -30.92 14.73 -26.86
N LEU A 140 -30.47 13.48 -27.03
CA LEU A 140 -30.02 12.63 -25.91
C LEU A 140 -28.91 13.28 -25.08
N TYR A 141 -28.08 14.12 -25.67
CA TYR A 141 -26.96 14.77 -24.98
C TYR A 141 -27.26 16.23 -24.61
N ASP A 142 -28.52 16.67 -24.71
CA ASP A 142 -28.92 18.00 -24.28
C ASP A 142 -29.05 18.05 -22.77
N GLY A 143 -28.85 19.21 -22.17
CA GLY A 143 -28.73 19.29 -20.71
C GLY A 143 -30.03 19.20 -19.91
N ARG A 144 -31.20 19.40 -20.51
CA ARG A 144 -32.51 19.19 -19.87
C ARG A 144 -33.55 18.72 -20.90
N GLU A 145 -34.50 17.91 -20.47
CA GLU A 145 -35.63 17.44 -21.31
C GLU A 145 -36.52 18.63 -21.74
N PRO A 146 -37.22 18.59 -22.89
CA PRO A 146 -38.24 19.58 -23.23
C PRO A 146 -39.50 19.45 -22.38
#